data_AF-A0A2V7WVD3-F1
#
_entry.id   AF-A0A2V7WVD3-F1
#
_cell.length_a   1.000
_cell.length_b   1.000
_cell.length_c   1.000
_cell.angle_alpha   90.00
_cell.angle_beta   90.00
_cell.angle_gamma   90.00
#
_symmetry.space_group_name_H-M   'P 1'
#
loop_
_entity.id
_entity.type
_entity.pdbx_description
1 polymer ?
#
loop_
_entity_poly.entity_id
_entity_poly.type
_entity_poly.pdbx_seq_one_letter_code
_entity_poly.pdbx_strand_id
1 'polypeptide(L)'
;MLHACGSSRHFLGRVVGGTGYERDRKAEFAQRSPIARADLLRVLDETAAETDGILGALDPGRLLEAREVPRDSPQSVLALVLRTSHHWAVHTGQIVYATKLLTEGSLDELWMKTMR
;
A
#
# COMPACT_ATOMS: atom_id res chain seq x y z
N MET A 1 -7.75 3.63 -1.54
CA MET A 1 -7.46 2.72 -0.41
C MET A 1 -7.33 1.27 -0.87
N LEU A 2 -8.40 0.62 -1.36
CA LEU A 2 -8.36 -0.78 -1.84
C LEU A 2 -7.16 -1.11 -2.72
N HIS A 3 -6.88 -0.26 -3.72
CA HIS A 3 -5.74 -0.43 -4.62
C HIS A 3 -4.37 -0.37 -3.91
N ALA A 4 -4.17 0.59 -3.01
CA ALA A 4 -2.92 0.72 -2.26
C ALA A 4 -2.69 -0.47 -1.32
N CYS A 5 -3.76 -0.94 -0.68
CA CYS A 5 -3.71 -2.11 0.19
C CYS A 5 -3.44 -3.39 -0.63
N GLY A 6 -4.18 -3.62 -1.72
CA GLY A 6 -3.98 -4.79 -2.58
C GLY A 6 -2.62 -4.82 -3.26
N SER A 7 -2.04 -3.67 -3.59
CA SER A 7 -0.66 -3.55 -4.06
C SER A 7 0.35 -3.98 -2.97
N SER A 8 0.18 -3.49 -1.74
CA SER A 8 1.10 -3.77 -0.63
C SER A 8 1.07 -5.25 -0.22
N ARG A 9 -0.13 -5.82 -0.08
CA ARG A 9 -0.31 -7.26 0.22
C ARG A 9 0.22 -8.16 -0.90
N HIS A 10 0.25 -7.67 -2.15
CA HIS A 10 0.86 -8.40 -3.24
C HIS A 10 2.39 -8.34 -3.21
N PHE A 11 2.98 -7.16 -3.19
CA PHE A 11 4.43 -7.01 -3.31
C PHE A 11 5.17 -7.30 -1.99
N LEU A 12 4.70 -6.77 -0.86
CA LEU A 12 5.31 -7.09 0.42
C LEU A 12 4.76 -8.40 0.96
N GLY A 13 3.44 -8.54 1.06
CA GLY A 13 2.79 -9.75 1.56
C GLY A 13 3.25 -11.02 0.84
N ARG A 14 2.82 -11.18 -0.41
CA ARG A 14 3.08 -12.39 -1.18
C ARG A 14 4.51 -12.51 -1.69
N VAL A 15 5.05 -11.48 -2.35
CA VAL A 15 6.35 -11.62 -3.03
C VAL A 15 7.53 -11.61 -2.05
N VAL A 16 7.52 -10.74 -1.03
CA VAL A 16 8.60 -10.68 -0.03
C VAL A 16 8.33 -11.62 1.15
N GLY A 17 7.15 -11.54 1.75
CA GLY A 17 6.76 -12.27 2.95
C GLY A 17 6.23 -13.69 2.71
N GLY A 18 5.99 -14.08 1.46
CA GLY A 18 5.50 -15.41 1.11
C GLY A 18 4.06 -15.68 1.53
N THR A 19 3.24 -14.65 1.76
CA THR A 19 1.82 -14.84 2.12
C THR A 19 1.01 -15.38 0.95
N GLY A 20 -0.09 -16.08 1.25
CA GLY A 20 -0.99 -16.65 0.25
C GLY A 20 -1.87 -15.63 -0.48
N TYR A 21 -1.60 -14.32 -0.37
CA TYR A 21 -2.48 -13.28 -0.90
C TYR A 21 -2.64 -13.38 -2.42
N GLU A 22 -3.89 -13.53 -2.87
CA GLU A 22 -4.24 -13.54 -4.29
C GLU A 22 -4.84 -12.22 -4.71
N ARG A 23 -4.12 -11.49 -5.57
CA ARG A 23 -4.52 -10.14 -5.94
C ARG A 23 -5.58 -10.15 -7.04
N ASP A 24 -6.77 -9.63 -6.73
CA ASP A 24 -7.74 -9.20 -7.75
C ASP A 24 -7.61 -7.70 -8.03
N ARG A 25 -6.68 -7.35 -8.94
CA ARG A 25 -6.47 -5.97 -9.36
C ARG A 25 -7.71 -5.39 -10.05
N LYS A 26 -8.51 -6.19 -10.75
CA LYS A 26 -9.68 -5.66 -11.45
C LYS A 26 -10.72 -5.19 -10.44
N ALA A 27 -10.98 -5.99 -9.40
CA ALA A 27 -11.90 -5.63 -8.32
C ALA A 27 -11.49 -4.36 -7.57
N GLU A 28 -10.19 -4.15 -7.32
CA GLU A 28 -9.66 -2.93 -6.67
C GLU A 28 -10.14 -1.63 -7.34
N PHE A 29 -10.32 -1.66 -8.67
CA PHE A 29 -10.77 -0.51 -9.47
C PHE A 29 -12.24 -0.60 -9.92
N ALA A 30 -12.89 -1.75 -9.81
CA ALA A 30 -14.26 -1.96 -10.25
C ALA A 30 -15.30 -1.59 -9.17
N GLN A 31 -14.91 -1.49 -7.90
CA GLN A 31 -15.82 -1.10 -6.82
C GLN A 31 -16.43 0.28 -7.07
N ARG A 32 -17.77 0.36 -7.09
CA ARG A 32 -18.54 1.61 -7.26
C ARG A 32 -19.47 1.89 -6.10
N SER A 33 -19.97 0.85 -5.44
CA SER A 33 -20.86 1.01 -4.29
C SER A 33 -20.09 1.56 -3.08
N PRO A 34 -20.73 2.39 -2.23
CA PRO A 34 -20.12 2.83 -0.98
C PRO A 34 -19.67 1.64 -0.14
N ILE A 35 -18.47 1.75 0.44
CA ILE A 35 -17.99 0.83 1.48
C ILE A 35 -18.02 1.59 2.80
N ALA A 36 -18.47 0.92 3.87
CA ALA A 36 -18.46 1.54 5.19
C ALA A 36 -17.03 1.92 5.58
N ARG A 37 -16.88 3.09 6.21
CA ARG A 37 -15.57 3.59 6.66
C ARG A 37 -14.85 2.57 7.56
N ALA A 38 -15.58 1.89 8.44
CA ALA A 38 -15.01 0.88 9.33
C ALA A 38 -14.39 -0.30 8.57
N ASP A 39 -15.00 -0.76 7.48
CA ASP A 39 -14.45 -1.84 6.66
C ASP A 39 -13.19 -1.41 5.91
N LEU A 40 -13.19 -0.17 5.40
CA LEU A 40 -12.03 0.41 4.75
C LEU A 40 -10.84 0.52 5.72
N LEU A 41 -11.08 1.03 6.93
CA LEU A 41 -10.06 1.10 7.98
C LEU A 41 -9.55 -0.28 8.38
N ARG A 42 -10.44 -1.25 8.56
CA ARG A 42 -10.02 -2.62 8.88
C ARG A 42 -9.10 -3.20 7.81
N VAL A 43 -9.41 -3.02 6.52
CA VAL A 43 -8.54 -3.47 5.42
C VAL A 43 -7.18 -2.76 5.47
N LEU A 44 -7.15 -1.47 5.80
CA LEU A 44 -5.91 -0.73 5.96
C LEU A 44 -5.08 -1.25 7.14
N ASP A 45 -5.70 -1.42 8.31
CA ASP A 45 -5.04 -1.88 9.54
C ASP A 45 -4.48 -3.30 9.37
N GLU A 46 -5.25 -4.21 8.75
CA GLU A 46 -4.78 -5.55 8.40
C GLU A 46 -3.56 -5.50 7.47
N THR A 47 -3.59 -4.61 6.48
CA THR A 47 -2.47 -4.45 5.54
C THR A 47 -1.24 -3.87 6.22
N ALA A 48 -1.42 -2.92 7.13
CA ALA A 48 -0.35 -2.30 7.91
C ALA A 48 0.30 -3.35 8.83
N ALA A 49 -0.49 -4.11 9.59
CA ALA A 49 0.02 -5.16 10.47
C ALA A 49 0.77 -6.27 9.70
N GLU A 50 0.25 -6.70 8.54
CA GLU A 50 0.95 -7.65 7.66
C GLU A 50 2.29 -7.07 7.18
N THR A 51 2.30 -5.80 6.75
CA THR A 51 3.50 -5.10 6.27
C THR A 51 4.55 -4.95 7.37
N ASP A 52 4.15 -4.52 8.56
CA ASP A 52 5.03 -4.34 9.71
C ASP A 52 5.67 -5.66 10.15
N GLY A 53 4.90 -6.75 10.18
CA GLY A 53 5.43 -8.07 10.48
C GLY A 53 6.51 -8.53 9.49
N ILE A 54 6.30 -8.26 8.19
CA ILE A 54 7.26 -8.63 7.14
C ILE A 54 8.52 -7.78 7.21
N LEU A 55 8.38 -6.46 7.38
CA LEU A 55 9.52 -5.56 7.50
C LEU A 55 10.31 -5.81 8.79
N GLY A 56 9.64 -6.11 9.90
CA GLY A 56 10.28 -6.42 11.18
C GLY A 56 11.05 -7.74 11.19
N ALA A 57 10.64 -8.71 10.36
CA ALA A 57 11.34 -9.98 10.18
C ALA A 57 12.39 -9.96 9.05
N LEU A 58 12.57 -8.82 8.37
CA LEU A 58 13.42 -8.75 7.19
C LEU A 58 14.89 -8.73 7.57
N ASP A 59 15.65 -9.69 7.03
CA ASP A 59 17.11 -9.72 7.15
C ASP A 59 17.74 -8.70 6.17
N PRO A 60 18.48 -7.68 6.67
CA PRO A 60 19.17 -6.71 5.82
C PRO A 60 20.14 -7.35 4.80
N GLY A 61 20.74 -8.50 5.13
CA GLY A 61 21.65 -9.23 4.23
C GLY A 61 20.97 -9.73 2.96
N ARG A 62 19.63 -9.80 2.95
CA ARG A 62 18.81 -10.32 1.84
C ARG A 62 18.19 -9.24 0.98
N LEU A 63 18.45 -7.96 1.27
CA LEU A 63 17.85 -6.83 0.57
C LEU A 63 18.11 -6.84 -0.95
N LEU A 64 19.25 -7.39 -1.38
CA LEU A 64 19.62 -7.46 -2.80
C LEU A 64 19.17 -8.76 -3.48
N GLU A 65 18.59 -9.72 -2.75
CA GLU A 65 18.08 -10.95 -3.34
C GLU A 65 16.92 -10.66 -4.29
N ALA A 66 16.98 -11.24 -5.49
CA ALA A 66 15.90 -11.15 -6.46
C ALA A 66 14.72 -12.05 -6.05
N ARG A 67 13.51 -11.54 -6.23
CA ARG A 67 12.24 -12.24 -6.08
C ARG A 67 11.54 -12.30 -7.42
N GLU A 68 10.97 -13.45 -7.73
CA GLU A 68 10.06 -13.61 -8.86
C GLU A 68 8.77 -12.82 -8.59
N VAL A 69 8.40 -11.95 -9.53
CA VAL A 69 7.22 -11.11 -9.43
C VAL A 69 6.19 -11.57 -10.46
N PRO A 70 4.97 -11.97 -10.05
CA PRO A 70 3.97 -12.42 -11.00
C PRO A 70 3.66 -11.37 -12.08
N ARG A 71 3.90 -11.71 -13.34
CA ARG A 71 3.66 -10.86 -14.53
C ARG A 71 4.55 -9.60 -14.59
N ASP A 72 5.72 -9.62 -13.96
CA ASP A 72 6.72 -8.55 -14.04
C ASP A 72 8.12 -9.18 -14.07
N SER A 73 9.16 -8.39 -14.26
CA SER A 73 10.54 -8.86 -14.14
C SER A 73 10.91 -9.13 -12.68
N PRO A 74 11.88 -10.04 -12.42
CA PRO A 74 12.42 -10.24 -11.09
C PRO A 74 12.97 -8.93 -10.50
N GLN A 75 12.71 -8.71 -9.22
CA GLN A 75 13.08 -7.49 -8.51
C GLN A 75 13.73 -7.81 -7.18
N SER A 76 14.70 -7.00 -6.75
CA SER A 76 15.29 -7.17 -5.43
C SER A 76 14.27 -6.88 -4.33
N VAL A 77 14.45 -7.49 -3.15
CA VAL A 77 13.64 -7.18 -1.97
C VAL A 77 13.63 -5.68 -1.68
N LEU A 78 14.79 -5.01 -1.76
CA LEU A 78 14.91 -3.57 -1.59
C LEU A 78 14.08 -2.79 -2.61
N ALA A 79 14.11 -3.19 -3.89
CA ALA A 79 13.31 -2.55 -4.92
C ALA A 79 11.80 -2.68 -4.64
N LEU A 80 11.35 -3.82 -4.11
CA LEU A 80 9.95 -4.05 -3.73
C LEU A 80 9.52 -3.23 -2.50
N VAL A 81 10.40 -3.07 -1.51
CA VAL A 81 10.17 -2.20 -0.35
C VAL A 81 10.06 -0.74 -0.80
N LEU A 82 11.03 -0.26 -1.59
CA LEU A 82 11.01 1.10 -2.13
C LEU A 82 9.79 1.32 -3.03
N ARG A 83 9.47 0.38 -3.91
CA ARG A 83 8.25 0.42 -4.75
C ARG A 83 7.02 0.65 -3.90
N THR A 84 6.87 -0.09 -2.80
CA THR A 84 5.70 0.01 -1.92
C THR A 84 5.65 1.38 -1.23
N SER A 85 6.77 1.87 -0.71
CA SER A 85 6.87 3.21 -0.12
C SER A 85 6.48 4.33 -1.11
N HIS A 86 7.06 4.33 -2.32
CA HIS A 86 6.74 5.32 -3.34
C HIS A 86 5.28 5.23 -3.81
N HIS A 87 4.73 4.02 -3.93
CA HIS A 87 3.33 3.79 -4.29
C HIS A 87 2.38 4.43 -3.27
N TRP A 88 2.67 4.28 -1.98
CA TRP A 88 1.92 4.96 -0.92
C TRP A 88 2.07 6.47 -0.97
N ALA A 89 3.28 7.00 -1.19
CA ALA A 89 3.49 8.45 -1.30
C ALA A 89 2.62 9.07 -2.42
N VAL A 90 2.58 8.43 -3.59
CA VAL A 90 1.74 8.86 -4.71
C VAL A 90 0.26 8.84 -4.33
N HIS A 91 -0.23 7.75 -3.75
CA HIS A 91 -1.65 7.62 -3.42
C HIS A 91 -2.09 8.50 -2.24
N THR A 92 -1.22 8.75 -1.26
CA THR A 92 -1.46 9.73 -0.21
C THR A 92 -1.61 11.12 -0.81
N GLY A 93 -0.75 11.49 -1.76
CA GLY A 93 -0.90 12.76 -2.51
C GLY A 93 -2.24 12.87 -3.21
N GLN A 94 -2.70 11.81 -3.89
CA GLN A 94 -4.02 11.78 -4.54
C GLN A 94 -5.18 11.89 -3.54
N ILE A 95 -5.09 11.22 -2.39
CA ILE A 95 -6.11 11.29 -1.33
C ILE A 95 -6.20 12.71 -0.77
N VAL A 96 -5.07 13.32 -0.45
CA VAL A 96 -5.02 14.71 0.04
C VAL A 96 -5.59 15.66 -1.01
N TYR A 97 -5.23 15.50 -2.29
CA TYR A 97 -5.76 16.32 -3.37
C TYR A 97 -7.28 16.20 -3.50
N ALA A 98 -7.82 14.98 -3.52
CA ALA A 98 -9.26 14.75 -3.60
C ALA A 98 -9.99 15.32 -2.37
N THR A 99 -9.42 15.16 -1.18
CA THR A 99 -9.99 15.72 0.07
C THR A 99 -10.08 17.24 0.01
N LYS A 100 -9.03 17.90 -0.50
CA LYS A 100 -9.01 19.36 -0.71
C LYS A 100 -10.09 19.85 -1.67
N LEU A 101 -10.38 19.09 -2.73
CA LEU A 101 -11.44 19.42 -3.67
C LEU A 101 -12.86 19.20 -3.11
N LEU A 102 -13.03 18.17 -2.27
CA LEU A 102 -14.34 17.75 -1.77
C LEU A 102 -14.72 18.43 -0.44
N THR A 103 -13.75 18.98 0.29
CA THR A 103 -13.96 19.56 1.62
C THR A 103 -13.30 20.93 1.69
N GLU A 104 -14.13 21.97 1.58
CA GLU A 104 -13.71 23.36 1.73
C GLU A 104 -13.01 23.60 3.08
N GLY A 105 -11.94 24.40 3.11
CA GLY A 105 -11.16 24.69 4.32
C GLY A 105 -10.13 23.64 4.74
N SER A 106 -10.06 22.47 4.07
CA SER A 106 -9.10 21.40 4.41
C SER A 106 -7.64 21.63 3.96
N LEU A 107 -7.39 22.73 3.24
CA LEU A 107 -6.09 23.10 2.67
C LEU A 107 -5.01 23.35 3.73
N ASP A 108 -5.37 23.96 4.85
CA ASP A 108 -4.42 24.39 5.89
C ASP A 108 -4.19 23.36 7.00
N GLU A 109 -4.85 22.20 6.98
CA GLU A 109 -4.79 21.29 8.13
C GLU A 109 -4.10 19.97 7.85
N LEU A 110 -4.39 19.31 6.72
CA LEU A 110 -4.02 17.91 6.56
C LEU A 110 -2.52 17.69 6.33
N TRP A 111 -1.91 18.42 5.39
CA TRP A 111 -0.50 18.22 5.07
C TRP A 111 0.43 18.73 6.18
N MET A 112 0.13 19.91 6.73
CA MET A 112 0.94 20.52 7.80
C MET A 112 0.86 19.76 9.13
N LYS A 113 -0.28 19.12 9.45
CA LYS A 113 -0.40 18.26 10.64
C LYS A 113 0.22 16.88 10.45
N THR A 114 0.25 16.34 9.23
CA THR A 114 0.75 14.97 8.95
C THR A 114 2.28 14.90 8.81
N MET A 115 2.93 16.00 8.42
CA MET A 115 4.39 16.08 8.21
C MET A 115 5.15 16.75 9.37
N ARG A 116 4.50 16.91 10.52
CA ARG A 116 5.13 17.34 11.78
C ARG A 116 5.57 16.14 12.57
#